data_AF-A0A2K9NNX5-F1
#
_entry.id   AF-A0A2K9NNX5-F1
#
_cell.length_a   1.000
_cell.length_b   1.000
_cell.length_c   1.000
_cell.angle_alpha   90.00
_cell.angle_beta   90.00
_cell.angle_gamma   90.00
#
_symmetry.space_group_name_H-M   'P 1'
#
loop_
_entity.id
_entity.type
_entity.pdbx_description
1 polymer ?
#
loop_
_entity_poly.entity_id
_entity_poly.type
_entity_poly.pdbx_seq_one_letter_code
_entity_poly.pdbx_strand_id
1 'polypeptide(L)'
;MKTLIALCLLTLSSQALAAPKKELQIGGTYYKKIIRTKDLIADIMPPPAFIIESYLTTLLLLNETELAMKDKKIDPLELRKIKNMIEELRMLKEGISGSDEIEGYFERIKIWKQDLPESRLKELIVIHSAQEAKNFYSIAENKFIPLLLKGNVREAKVILGELSSAYNMHKTIVEDAVELARKDIEELEKETLKSKNPKDKMIKSEAYTKILLLKDLISDILPPPAFVIESYLNDLEMIYKVERNGSPGKEFEGLKRKSEELEKAYMARFDYWKKNLDDKKLKDTFVSGNMSVFFNVQKNSFLKALDKNDLVEAKKIFNSELSPLYGLHRQNIDSIVILADEQMLVLETEVVSKLSK
;
A
#
# COMPACT_ATOMS: atom_id res chain seq x y z
N MET A 1 -9.13 8.46 -8.54
CA MET A 1 -7.94 7.96 -9.27
C MET A 1 -8.38 6.68 -9.94
N LYS A 2 -8.70 6.76 -11.23
CA LYS A 2 -9.39 5.70 -11.96
C LYS A 2 -8.35 4.71 -12.49
N THR A 3 -8.12 3.61 -11.79
CA THR A 3 -7.50 2.41 -12.37
C THR A 3 -8.58 1.52 -12.97
N LEU A 4 -9.38 2.10 -13.87
CA LEU A 4 -9.82 1.35 -15.04
C LEU A 4 -8.61 1.33 -15.97
N ILE A 5 -8.03 0.15 -16.16
CA ILE A 5 -7.28 -0.17 -17.37
C ILE A 5 -8.32 -0.18 -18.51
N ALA A 6 -8.79 1.02 -18.88
CA ALA A 6 -9.56 1.23 -20.07
C ALA A 6 -8.55 1.20 -21.21
N LEU A 7 -8.64 0.14 -22.00
CA LEU A 7 -8.02 0.01 -23.30
C LEU A 7 -8.53 1.16 -24.21
N CYS A 8 -8.01 2.38 -24.03
CA CYS A 8 -8.46 3.56 -24.76
C CYS A 8 -7.75 3.63 -26.11
N LEU A 9 -8.39 3.02 -27.11
CA LEU A 9 -8.26 3.36 -28.52
C LEU A 9 -8.66 4.84 -28.71
N LEU A 10 -7.71 5.76 -28.85
CA LEU A 10 -7.99 7.05 -29.49
C LEU A 10 -6.78 7.55 -30.29
N THR A 11 -7.09 7.92 -31.53
CA THR A 11 -6.20 8.34 -32.59
C THR A 11 -5.86 9.82 -32.46
N LEU A 12 -4.60 10.14 -32.17
CA LEU A 12 -4.00 11.44 -32.44
C LEU A 12 -2.75 11.23 -33.29
N SER A 13 -2.84 11.65 -34.55
CA SER A 13 -1.77 11.54 -35.54
C SER A 13 -0.65 12.55 -35.21
N SER A 14 0.34 12.10 -34.47
CA SER A 14 1.63 12.79 -34.37
C SER A 14 2.68 12.04 -35.22
N GLN A 15 3.50 12.80 -35.96
CA GLN A 15 4.60 12.25 -36.76
C GLN A 15 5.76 11.78 -35.85
N ALA A 16 5.53 10.79 -34.99
CA ALA A 16 6.59 10.04 -34.33
C ALA A 16 7.39 9.21 -35.36
N LEU A 17 8.72 9.34 -35.39
CA LEU A 17 9.60 8.43 -36.12
C LEU A 17 9.30 6.97 -35.70
N ALA A 18 9.26 6.04 -36.66
CA ALA A 18 9.06 4.62 -36.38
C ALA A 18 10.17 4.12 -35.44
N ALA A 19 9.81 3.61 -34.27
CA ALA A 19 10.79 3.03 -33.35
C ALA A 19 11.29 1.69 -33.92
N PRO A 20 12.58 1.35 -33.74
CA PRO A 20 13.07 0.01 -34.09
C PRO A 20 12.23 -1.08 -33.40
N LYS A 21 11.82 -2.11 -34.15
CA LYS A 21 10.96 -3.20 -33.61
C LYS A 21 11.48 -3.82 -32.30
N LYS A 22 12.80 -3.88 -32.11
CA LYS A 22 13.44 -4.37 -30.87
C LYS A 22 13.13 -3.52 -29.63
N GLU A 23 12.85 -2.23 -29.79
CA GLU A 23 12.51 -1.34 -28.67
C GLU A 23 11.08 -1.54 -28.16
N LEU A 24 10.20 -2.04 -29.02
CA LEU A 24 8.77 -2.32 -28.77
C LEU A 24 8.51 -3.78 -28.35
N GLN A 25 9.56 -4.55 -28.09
CA GLN A 25 9.48 -5.91 -27.56
C GLN A 25 9.52 -5.92 -26.03
N ILE A 26 9.01 -6.99 -25.43
CA ILE A 26 9.27 -7.36 -24.04
C ILE A 26 10.78 -7.41 -23.83
N GLY A 27 11.26 -6.74 -22.77
CA GLY A 27 12.68 -6.51 -22.51
C GLY A 27 13.32 -5.35 -23.29
N GLY A 28 12.60 -4.76 -24.25
CA GLY A 28 12.99 -3.55 -24.98
C GLY A 28 12.88 -2.28 -24.13
N THR A 29 13.34 -1.15 -24.66
CA THR A 29 13.40 0.13 -23.93
C THR A 29 12.03 0.60 -23.45
N TYR A 30 11.00 0.53 -24.29
CA TYR A 30 9.65 0.97 -23.90
C TYR A 30 9.03 0.06 -22.84
N TYR A 31 9.21 -1.26 -22.97
CA TYR A 31 8.80 -2.22 -21.95
C TYR A 31 9.43 -1.89 -20.60
N LYS A 32 10.76 -1.70 -20.57
CA LYS A 32 11.49 -1.36 -19.34
C LYS A 32 11.00 -0.06 -18.69
N LYS A 33 10.64 0.95 -19.51
CA LYS A 33 10.06 2.20 -18.98
C LYS A 33 8.70 1.97 -18.34
N ILE A 34 7.80 1.23 -19.01
CA ILE A 34 6.44 0.94 -18.48
C ILE A 34 6.55 0.17 -17.16
N ILE A 35 7.35 -0.90 -17.17
CA ILE A 35 7.54 -1.73 -15.98
C ILE A 35 8.13 -0.90 -14.84
N ARG A 36 9.15 -0.06 -15.11
CA ARG A 36 9.73 0.81 -14.08
C ARG A 36 8.72 1.78 -13.48
N THR A 37 7.82 2.37 -14.27
CA THR A 37 6.79 3.26 -13.72
C THR A 37 5.76 2.47 -12.88
N LYS A 38 5.36 1.26 -13.32
CA LYS A 38 4.49 0.38 -12.49
C LYS A 38 5.16 -0.04 -11.19
N ASP A 39 6.45 -0.38 -11.25
CA ASP A 39 7.23 -0.75 -10.07
C ASP A 39 7.38 0.45 -9.11
N LEU A 40 7.45 1.70 -9.62
CA LEU A 40 7.43 2.90 -8.78
C LEU A 40 6.09 3.05 -8.06
N ILE A 41 4.97 2.91 -8.78
CA ILE A 41 3.62 3.01 -8.21
C ILE A 41 3.43 1.96 -7.11
N ALA A 42 3.80 0.70 -7.38
CA ALA A 42 3.72 -0.37 -6.39
C ALA A 42 4.58 -0.12 -5.13
N ASP A 43 5.66 0.66 -5.26
CA ASP A 43 6.54 0.97 -4.14
C ASP A 43 6.11 2.14 -3.27
N ILE A 44 5.20 2.99 -3.76
CA ILE A 44 4.77 4.21 -3.07
C ILE A 44 3.29 4.16 -2.68
N MET A 45 2.46 3.47 -3.45
CA MET A 45 1.00 3.58 -3.35
C MET A 45 0.46 2.63 -2.27
N PRO A 46 -0.45 3.12 -1.40
CA PRO A 46 -1.21 2.24 -0.53
C PRO A 46 -2.00 1.21 -1.35
N PRO A 47 -1.91 -0.08 -1.01
CA PRO A 47 -2.49 -1.16 -1.81
C PRO A 47 -4.01 -1.30 -1.57
N PRO A 48 -4.88 -1.04 -2.56
CA PRO A 48 -6.34 -1.08 -2.38
C PRO A 48 -6.91 -2.46 -2.05
N ALA A 49 -6.22 -3.55 -2.42
CA ALA A 49 -6.60 -4.93 -2.11
C ALA A 49 -5.76 -5.53 -0.96
N PHE A 50 -5.20 -4.70 -0.09
CA PHE A 50 -4.59 -5.12 1.17
C PHE A 50 -5.05 -4.22 2.33
N ILE A 51 -5.63 -4.82 3.37
CA ILE A 51 -6.31 -4.10 4.46
C ILE A 51 -5.36 -3.40 5.47
N ILE A 52 -4.13 -3.07 5.06
CA ILE A 52 -3.14 -2.39 5.91
C ILE A 52 -3.59 -1.00 6.36
N GLU A 53 -4.16 -0.20 5.45
CA GLU A 53 -4.73 1.10 5.81
C GLU A 53 -5.91 0.93 6.77
N SER A 54 -6.76 -0.08 6.55
CA SER A 54 -7.90 -0.35 7.42
C SER A 54 -7.44 -0.70 8.84
N TYR A 55 -6.40 -1.54 8.95
CA TYR A 55 -5.82 -1.89 10.25
C TYR A 55 -5.12 -0.70 10.92
N LEU A 56 -4.35 0.07 10.16
CA LEU A 56 -3.77 1.33 10.66
C LEU A 56 -4.87 2.27 11.19
N THR A 57 -5.96 2.45 10.44
CA THR A 57 -7.10 3.29 10.86
C THR A 57 -7.72 2.78 12.15
N THR A 58 -7.81 1.46 12.39
CA THR A 58 -8.30 0.94 13.68
C THR A 58 -7.38 1.28 14.86
N LEU A 59 -6.06 1.23 14.68
CA LEU A 59 -5.09 1.61 15.71
C LEU A 59 -5.12 3.11 15.98
N LEU A 60 -5.20 3.93 14.92
CA LEU A 60 -5.34 5.38 15.03
C LEU A 60 -6.67 5.75 15.70
N LEU A 61 -7.78 5.10 15.33
CA LEU A 61 -9.09 5.31 15.96
C LEU A 61 -9.01 5.08 17.47
N LEU A 62 -8.31 4.03 17.90
CA LEU A 62 -8.09 3.77 19.33
C LEU A 62 -7.25 4.88 19.98
N ASN A 63 -6.12 5.26 19.36
CA ASN A 63 -5.21 6.29 19.86
C ASN A 63 -5.92 7.64 20.00
N GLU A 64 -6.61 8.09 18.96
CA GLU A 64 -7.37 9.34 18.96
C GLU A 64 -8.51 9.33 19.97
N THR A 65 -9.23 8.22 20.09
CA THR A 65 -10.28 8.09 21.12
C THR A 65 -9.68 8.17 22.52
N GLU A 66 -8.53 7.53 22.76
CA GLU A 66 -7.83 7.62 24.05
C GLU A 66 -7.36 9.06 24.37
N LEU A 67 -6.77 9.76 23.40
CA LEU A 67 -6.34 11.15 23.56
C LEU A 67 -7.51 12.12 23.78
N ALA A 68 -8.64 11.86 23.13
CA ALA A 68 -9.84 12.68 23.23
C ALA A 68 -10.62 12.46 24.53
N MET A 69 -10.42 11.32 25.19
CA MET A 69 -11.09 10.98 26.44
C MET A 69 -10.54 11.80 27.62
N LYS A 70 -11.26 12.86 27.99
CA LYS A 70 -10.97 13.70 29.17
C LYS A 70 -12.15 13.62 30.14
N ASP A 71 -11.88 13.30 31.41
CA ASP A 71 -12.91 13.15 32.45
C ASP A 71 -14.10 12.24 32.05
N LYS A 72 -13.79 11.15 31.32
CA LYS A 72 -14.76 10.19 30.76
C LYS A 72 -15.75 10.80 29.74
N LYS A 73 -15.37 11.91 29.09
CA LYS A 73 -16.13 12.55 28.02
C LYS A 73 -15.22 12.85 26.84
N ILE A 74 -15.82 12.88 25.65
CA ILE A 74 -15.15 13.25 24.40
C ILE A 74 -15.69 14.62 23.99
N ASP A 75 -14.78 15.56 23.72
CA ASP A 75 -15.15 16.87 23.20
C ASP A 75 -15.85 16.74 21.82
N PRO A 76 -16.89 17.54 21.51
CA PRO A 76 -17.61 17.43 20.23
C PRO A 76 -16.73 17.55 18.97
N LEU A 77 -15.64 18.33 19.02
CA LEU A 77 -14.70 18.46 17.91
C LEU A 77 -13.88 17.18 17.72
N GLU A 78 -13.39 16.59 18.80
CA GLU A 78 -12.67 15.31 18.75
C GLU A 78 -13.59 14.16 18.32
N LEU A 79 -14.84 14.15 18.79
CA LEU A 79 -15.85 13.19 18.33
C LEU A 79 -16.10 13.30 16.82
N ARG A 80 -16.02 14.51 16.25
CA ARG A 80 -16.12 14.70 14.79
C ARG A 80 -14.93 14.05 14.07
N LYS A 81 -13.70 14.22 14.58
CA LYS A 81 -12.51 13.56 13.99
C LYS A 81 -12.65 12.04 14.03
N ILE A 82 -13.05 11.47 15.17
CA ILE A 82 -13.30 10.02 15.33
C ILE A 82 -14.34 9.54 14.32
N LYS A 83 -15.45 10.28 14.14
CA LYS A 83 -16.47 9.95 13.14
C LYS A 83 -15.95 10.01 11.70
N ASN A 84 -15.09 10.98 11.37
CA ASN A 84 -14.46 11.04 10.06
C ASN A 84 -13.57 9.82 9.81
N MET A 85 -12.80 9.38 10.80
CA MET A 85 -11.97 8.17 10.68
C MET A 85 -12.80 6.87 10.58
N ILE A 86 -13.96 6.81 11.23
CA ILE A 86 -14.92 5.72 11.04
C ILE A 86 -15.43 5.71 9.59
N GLU A 87 -15.72 6.89 9.04
CA GLU A 87 -16.11 7.03 7.65
C GLU A 87 -14.97 6.66 6.68
N GLU A 88 -13.73 7.03 6.98
CA GLU A 88 -12.55 6.57 6.25
C GLU A 88 -12.44 5.05 6.24
N LEU A 89 -12.64 4.39 7.38
CA LEU A 89 -12.64 2.92 7.45
C LEU A 89 -13.75 2.31 6.59
N ARG A 90 -14.94 2.93 6.55
CA ARG A 90 -16.03 2.52 5.65
C ARG A 90 -15.65 2.71 4.18
N MET A 91 -15.02 3.82 3.83
CA MET A 91 -14.53 4.07 2.46
C MET A 91 -13.44 3.09 2.04
N LEU A 92 -12.51 2.72 2.93
CA LEU A 92 -11.51 1.68 2.65
C LEU A 92 -12.15 0.31 2.36
N LYS A 93 -13.30 0.02 2.98
CA LYS A 93 -14.06 -1.22 2.76
C LYS A 93 -14.83 -1.21 1.44
N GLU A 94 -15.62 -0.16 1.22
CA GLU A 94 -16.70 -0.11 0.22
C GLU A 94 -16.41 0.83 -0.95
N GLY A 95 -15.49 1.78 -0.77
CA GLY A 95 -15.20 2.82 -1.74
C GLY A 95 -16.11 4.04 -1.64
N ILE A 96 -15.99 4.92 -2.62
CA ILE A 96 -16.83 6.11 -2.82
C ILE A 96 -17.59 5.96 -4.14
N SER A 97 -18.92 6.03 -4.10
CA SER A 97 -19.75 6.10 -5.31
C SER A 97 -19.85 7.55 -5.82
N GLY A 98 -19.58 7.82 -7.11
CA GLY A 98 -19.64 9.19 -7.67
C GLY A 98 -18.81 9.42 -8.94
N SER A 99 -18.59 10.68 -9.36
CA SER A 99 -17.76 11.02 -10.53
C SER A 99 -16.26 10.75 -10.33
N ASP A 100 -15.84 10.70 -9.07
CA ASP A 100 -14.47 10.60 -8.57
C ASP A 100 -14.27 9.32 -7.74
N GLU A 101 -14.79 8.19 -8.24
CA GLU A 101 -14.78 6.90 -7.51
C GLU A 101 -13.38 6.52 -7.02
N ILE A 102 -13.33 6.12 -5.75
CA ILE A 102 -12.21 5.41 -5.13
C ILE A 102 -12.75 4.02 -4.84
N GLU A 103 -12.13 2.99 -5.41
CA GLU A 103 -12.51 1.60 -5.17
C GLU A 103 -12.11 1.21 -3.74
N GLY A 104 -13.07 0.71 -2.96
CA GLY A 104 -12.76 0.05 -1.70
C GLY A 104 -12.26 -1.38 -1.93
N TYR A 105 -11.77 -2.00 -0.87
CA TYR A 105 -11.25 -3.36 -0.89
C TYR A 105 -12.18 -4.34 -1.63
N PHE A 106 -13.48 -4.35 -1.30
CA PHE A 106 -14.40 -5.32 -1.89
C PHE A 106 -14.75 -5.04 -3.35
N GLU A 107 -14.72 -3.78 -3.80
CA GLU A 107 -14.84 -3.47 -5.24
C GLU A 107 -13.62 -4.01 -5.99
N ARG A 108 -12.42 -3.86 -5.39
CA ARG A 108 -11.20 -4.41 -5.99
C ARG A 108 -11.20 -5.92 -6.09
N ILE A 109 -11.74 -6.62 -5.09
CA ILE A 109 -11.92 -8.07 -5.15
C ILE A 109 -12.90 -8.50 -6.27
N LYS A 110 -13.93 -7.71 -6.58
CA LYS A 110 -14.84 -8.02 -7.70
C LYS A 110 -14.12 -7.93 -9.04
N ILE A 111 -13.26 -6.92 -9.22
CA ILE A 111 -12.42 -6.77 -10.42
C ILE A 111 -11.50 -7.97 -10.55
N TRP A 112 -10.76 -8.32 -9.49
CA TRP A 112 -9.85 -9.47 -9.53
C TRP A 112 -10.54 -10.81 -9.75
N LYS A 113 -11.79 -10.96 -9.30
CA LYS A 113 -12.61 -12.13 -9.60
C LYS A 113 -12.93 -12.26 -11.09
N GLN A 114 -13.10 -11.15 -11.80
CA GLN A 114 -13.35 -11.13 -13.24
C GLN A 114 -12.07 -11.34 -14.04
N ASP A 115 -10.99 -10.65 -13.66
CA ASP A 115 -9.79 -10.55 -14.50
C ASP A 115 -8.81 -11.71 -14.31
N LEU A 116 -8.73 -12.30 -13.11
CA LEU A 116 -7.79 -13.42 -12.87
C LEU A 116 -8.32 -14.73 -13.48
N PRO A 117 -7.44 -15.52 -14.13
CA PRO A 117 -7.78 -16.87 -14.55
C PRO A 117 -7.94 -17.80 -13.34
N GLU A 118 -8.77 -18.84 -13.49
CA GLU A 118 -8.93 -19.88 -12.46
C GLU A 118 -7.57 -20.51 -12.12
N SER A 119 -7.14 -20.30 -10.87
CA SER A 119 -5.80 -20.62 -10.40
C SER A 119 -5.75 -20.55 -8.87
N ARG A 120 -4.69 -21.13 -8.27
CA ARG A 120 -4.44 -20.98 -6.83
C ARG A 120 -4.29 -19.51 -6.43
N LEU A 121 -3.67 -18.70 -7.28
CA LEU A 121 -3.53 -17.26 -7.07
C LEU A 121 -4.91 -16.58 -6.96
N LYS A 122 -5.83 -16.90 -7.87
CA LYS A 122 -7.21 -16.38 -7.80
C LYS A 122 -7.89 -16.79 -6.50
N GLU A 123 -7.81 -18.06 -6.08
CA GLU A 123 -8.39 -18.52 -4.82
C GLU A 123 -7.87 -17.75 -3.60
N LEU A 124 -6.55 -17.55 -3.52
CA LEU A 124 -5.93 -16.78 -2.43
C LEU A 124 -6.52 -15.37 -2.35
N ILE A 125 -6.61 -14.67 -3.48
CA ILE A 125 -7.11 -13.30 -3.51
C ILE A 125 -8.62 -13.23 -3.28
N VAL A 126 -9.42 -13.92 -4.09
CA VAL A 126 -10.87 -13.66 -4.17
C VAL A 126 -11.69 -14.44 -3.13
N ILE A 127 -11.11 -15.47 -2.53
CA ILE A 127 -11.77 -16.30 -1.52
C ILE A 127 -11.09 -16.11 -0.18
N HIS A 128 -9.83 -16.51 -0.06
CA HIS A 128 -9.16 -16.57 1.25
C HIS A 128 -8.92 -15.17 1.84
N SER A 129 -8.31 -14.26 1.08
CA SER A 129 -8.02 -12.90 1.56
C SER A 129 -9.31 -12.12 1.84
N ALA A 130 -10.33 -12.30 0.98
CA ALA A 130 -11.63 -11.66 1.12
C ALA A 130 -12.40 -12.14 2.34
N GLN A 131 -12.28 -13.43 2.70
CA GLN A 131 -12.86 -14.00 3.90
C GLN A 131 -12.25 -13.39 5.17
N GLU A 132 -10.93 -13.21 5.21
CA GLU A 132 -10.26 -12.57 6.36
C GLU A 132 -10.56 -11.07 6.43
N ALA A 133 -10.64 -10.36 5.30
CA ALA A 133 -11.07 -8.98 5.27
C ALA A 133 -12.51 -8.82 5.78
N LYS A 134 -13.43 -9.70 5.38
CA LYS A 134 -14.81 -9.71 5.89
C LYS A 134 -14.86 -9.95 7.40
N ASN A 135 -14.03 -10.84 7.91
CA ASN A 135 -13.91 -11.08 9.35
C ASN A 135 -13.41 -9.81 10.07
N PHE A 136 -12.32 -9.21 9.56
CA PHE A 136 -11.76 -7.96 10.09
C PHE A 136 -12.81 -6.84 10.17
N TYR A 137 -13.51 -6.54 9.07
CA TYR A 137 -14.52 -5.48 9.04
C TYR A 137 -15.71 -5.79 9.94
N SER A 138 -16.15 -7.04 10.02
CA SER A 138 -17.21 -7.44 10.95
C SER A 138 -16.82 -7.21 12.42
N ILE A 139 -15.58 -7.52 12.81
CA ILE A 139 -15.08 -7.24 14.16
C ILE A 139 -15.04 -5.72 14.40
N ALA A 140 -14.54 -4.96 13.41
CA ALA A 140 -14.42 -3.51 13.51
C ALA A 140 -15.80 -2.84 13.71
N GLU A 141 -16.77 -3.20 12.87
CA GLU A 141 -18.10 -2.58 12.82
C GLU A 141 -18.98 -3.02 14.00
N ASN A 142 -19.00 -4.30 14.34
CA ASN A 142 -19.96 -4.85 15.29
C ASN A 142 -19.47 -4.83 16.74
N LYS A 143 -18.14 -4.77 16.96
CA LYS A 143 -17.54 -4.82 18.31
C LYS A 143 -16.73 -3.57 18.61
N PHE A 144 -15.75 -3.24 17.77
CA PHE A 144 -14.74 -2.23 18.07
C PHE A 144 -15.29 -0.80 18.04
N ILE A 145 -15.88 -0.37 16.92
CA ILE A 145 -16.43 0.98 16.75
C ILE A 145 -17.50 1.31 17.81
N PRO A 146 -18.48 0.42 18.12
CA PRO A 146 -19.47 0.69 19.16
C PRO A 146 -18.86 0.94 20.55
N LEU A 147 -17.72 0.30 20.87
CA LEU A 147 -17.01 0.54 22.13
C LEU A 147 -16.34 1.92 22.14
N LEU A 148 -15.67 2.30 21.04
CA LEU A 148 -15.03 3.61 20.93
C LEU A 148 -16.05 4.75 21.02
N LEU A 149 -17.20 4.63 20.35
CA LEU A 149 -18.29 5.62 20.42
C LEU A 149 -18.90 5.77 21.81
N LYS A 150 -18.77 4.74 22.66
CA LYS A 150 -19.19 4.76 24.08
C LYS A 150 -18.08 5.21 25.03
N GLY A 151 -16.87 5.47 24.52
CA GLY A 151 -15.69 5.78 25.34
C GLY A 151 -15.09 4.57 26.08
N ASN A 152 -15.48 3.35 25.71
CA ASN A 152 -15.03 2.10 26.32
C ASN A 152 -13.67 1.66 25.74
N VAL A 153 -12.65 2.50 25.94
CA VAL A 153 -11.30 2.32 25.36
C VAL A 153 -10.62 1.04 25.86
N ARG A 154 -10.82 0.66 27.13
CA ARG A 154 -10.21 -0.55 27.71
C ARG A 154 -10.74 -1.82 27.06
N GLU A 155 -12.06 -1.89 26.87
CA GLU A 155 -12.71 -2.99 26.17
C GLU A 155 -12.34 -3.00 24.68
N ALA A 156 -12.24 -1.83 24.04
CA ALA A 156 -11.80 -1.72 22.65
C ALA A 156 -10.36 -2.23 22.45
N LYS A 157 -9.45 -2.00 23.41
CA LYS A 157 -8.08 -2.57 23.41
C LYS A 157 -8.07 -4.10 23.40
N VAL A 158 -9.06 -4.75 24.02
CA VAL A 158 -9.20 -6.21 23.97
C VAL A 158 -9.60 -6.66 22.57
N ILE A 159 -10.59 -5.98 21.97
CA ILE A 159 -11.06 -6.28 20.61
C ILE A 159 -9.98 -6.03 19.55
N LEU A 160 -9.06 -5.08 19.79
CA LEU A 160 -7.92 -4.84 18.91
C LEU A 160 -7.03 -6.09 18.73
N GLY A 161 -6.99 -6.99 19.70
CA GLY A 161 -6.31 -8.28 19.56
C GLY A 161 -6.96 -9.19 18.52
N GLU A 162 -8.29 -9.20 18.43
CA GLU A 162 -9.03 -9.93 17.38
C GLU A 162 -8.79 -9.31 16.01
N LEU A 163 -8.81 -7.98 15.91
CA LEU A 163 -8.50 -7.24 14.67
C LEU A 163 -7.08 -7.51 14.18
N SER A 164 -6.10 -7.49 15.09
CA SER A 164 -4.70 -7.83 14.81
C SER A 164 -4.57 -9.25 14.28
N SER A 165 -5.30 -10.22 14.85
CA SER A 165 -5.31 -11.60 14.36
C SER A 165 -5.88 -11.70 12.93
N ALA A 166 -7.02 -11.05 12.66
CA ALA A 166 -7.63 -11.05 11.33
C ALA A 166 -6.74 -10.38 10.27
N TYR A 167 -6.12 -9.25 10.62
CA TYR A 167 -5.14 -8.57 9.78
C TYR A 167 -3.94 -9.48 9.45
N ASN A 168 -3.36 -10.15 10.45
CA ASN A 168 -2.21 -11.01 10.23
C ASN A 168 -2.53 -12.23 9.36
N MET A 169 -3.71 -12.85 9.52
CA MET A 169 -4.14 -13.93 8.63
C MET A 169 -4.32 -13.45 7.19
N HIS A 170 -4.94 -12.28 7.00
CA HIS A 170 -5.05 -11.66 5.68
C HIS A 170 -3.67 -11.36 5.07
N LYS A 171 -2.74 -10.81 5.87
CA LYS A 171 -1.37 -10.51 5.44
C LYS A 171 -0.64 -11.75 4.94
N THR A 172 -0.69 -12.86 5.68
CA THR A 172 -0.04 -14.11 5.24
C THR A 172 -0.59 -14.61 3.90
N ILE A 173 -1.91 -14.54 3.69
CA ILE A 173 -2.53 -14.93 2.41
C ILE A 173 -2.06 -14.03 1.26
N VAL A 174 -1.93 -12.73 1.53
CA VAL A 174 -1.42 -11.75 0.56
C VAL A 174 0.06 -12.00 0.24
N GLU A 175 0.89 -12.32 1.24
CA GLU A 175 2.30 -12.67 1.05
C GLU A 175 2.46 -13.90 0.13
N ASP A 176 1.68 -14.95 0.37
CA ASP A 176 1.64 -16.15 -0.49
C ASP A 176 1.22 -15.80 -1.93
N ALA A 177 0.21 -14.92 -2.09
CA ALA A 177 -0.27 -14.49 -3.39
C ALA A 177 0.78 -13.65 -4.15
N VAL A 178 1.52 -12.77 -3.46
CA VAL A 178 2.63 -12.01 -4.05
C VAL A 178 3.73 -12.94 -4.54
N GLU A 179 4.09 -13.96 -3.77
CA GLU A 179 5.13 -14.93 -4.16
C GLU A 179 4.72 -15.69 -5.43
N LEU A 180 3.48 -16.19 -5.48
CA LEU A 180 2.95 -16.87 -6.67
C LEU A 180 2.90 -15.94 -7.89
N ALA A 181 2.39 -14.72 -7.74
CA ALA A 181 2.31 -13.76 -8.85
C ALA A 181 3.71 -13.42 -9.41
N ARG A 182 4.72 -13.26 -8.55
CA ARG A 182 6.11 -13.03 -8.98
C ARG A 182 6.66 -14.21 -9.76
N LYS A 183 6.42 -15.44 -9.28
CA LYS A 183 6.85 -16.66 -9.97
C LYS A 183 6.18 -16.79 -11.35
N ASP A 184 4.88 -16.53 -11.43
CA ASP A 184 4.12 -16.58 -12.68
C ASP A 184 4.64 -15.54 -13.69
N ILE A 185 4.96 -14.32 -13.25
CA ILE A 185 5.59 -13.29 -14.10
C ILE A 185 6.94 -13.80 -14.64
N GLU A 186 7.81 -14.32 -13.77
CA GLU A 186 9.12 -14.80 -14.19
C GLU A 186 9.05 -15.95 -15.20
N GLU A 187 8.14 -16.89 -14.99
CA GLU A 187 7.92 -18.02 -15.91
C GLU A 187 7.40 -17.52 -17.26
N LEU A 188 6.39 -16.64 -17.26
CA LEU A 188 5.86 -16.02 -18.48
C LEU A 188 6.92 -15.26 -19.27
N GLU A 189 7.75 -14.45 -18.60
CA GLU A 189 8.85 -13.72 -19.25
C GLU A 189 9.86 -14.70 -19.88
N LYS A 190 10.27 -15.74 -19.15
CA LYS A 190 11.23 -16.75 -19.62
C LYS A 190 10.68 -17.52 -20.84
N GLU A 191 9.42 -17.92 -20.82
CA GLU A 191 8.77 -18.62 -21.94
C GLU A 191 8.63 -17.73 -23.17
N THR A 192 8.19 -16.49 -22.97
CA THR A 192 7.99 -15.53 -24.05
C THR A 192 9.29 -15.24 -24.80
N LEU A 193 10.40 -15.11 -24.08
CA LEU A 193 11.72 -14.90 -24.68
C LEU A 193 12.19 -16.09 -25.53
N LYS A 194 11.72 -17.32 -25.23
CA LYS A 194 12.02 -18.53 -26.02
C LYS A 194 11.15 -18.67 -27.27
N SER A 195 10.04 -17.93 -27.41
CA SER A 195 9.17 -18.06 -28.58
C SER A 195 9.93 -17.79 -29.88
N LYS A 196 9.66 -18.62 -30.91
CA LYS A 196 10.20 -18.44 -32.27
C LYS A 196 9.39 -17.42 -33.08
N ASN A 197 8.16 -17.12 -32.67
CA ASN A 197 7.32 -16.14 -33.35
C ASN A 197 7.61 -14.73 -32.80
N PRO A 198 8.09 -13.79 -33.62
CA PRO A 198 8.41 -12.44 -33.16
C PRO A 198 7.21 -11.67 -32.58
N LYS A 199 5.96 -12.00 -32.97
CA LYS A 199 4.75 -11.34 -32.45
C LYS A 199 4.52 -11.61 -30.97
N ASP A 200 4.87 -12.80 -30.50
CA ASP A 200 4.68 -13.21 -29.10
C ASP A 200 5.57 -12.39 -28.15
N LYS A 201 6.65 -11.81 -28.67
CA LYS A 201 7.60 -10.98 -27.91
C LYS A 201 7.23 -9.51 -27.89
N MET A 202 6.19 -9.08 -28.61
CA MET A 202 5.85 -7.67 -28.72
C MET A 202 5.08 -7.18 -27.49
N ILE A 203 5.21 -5.89 -27.18
CA ILE A 203 4.23 -5.18 -26.35
C ILE A 203 2.85 -5.33 -27.04
N LYS A 204 1.78 -5.53 -26.24
CA LYS A 204 0.42 -5.96 -26.66
C LYS A 204 0.27 -7.44 -27.06
N SER A 205 1.31 -8.27 -26.96
CA SER A 205 1.13 -9.72 -27.04
C SER A 205 0.27 -10.23 -25.86
N GLU A 206 -0.29 -11.43 -26.00
CA GLU A 206 -1.03 -12.07 -24.91
C GLU A 206 -0.17 -12.23 -23.65
N ALA A 207 1.11 -12.62 -23.83
CA ALA A 207 2.05 -12.75 -22.72
C ALA A 207 2.32 -11.41 -22.02
N TYR A 208 2.50 -10.33 -22.80
CA TYR A 208 2.63 -8.98 -22.24
C TYR A 208 1.40 -8.60 -21.40
N THR A 209 0.20 -8.85 -21.91
CA THR A 209 -1.05 -8.55 -21.19
C THR A 209 -1.14 -9.32 -19.87
N LYS A 210 -0.75 -10.61 -19.85
CA LYS A 210 -0.71 -11.41 -18.61
C LYS A 210 0.32 -10.91 -17.60
N ILE A 211 1.51 -10.52 -18.06
CA ILE A 211 2.55 -9.95 -17.19
C ILE A 211 2.07 -8.64 -16.56
N LEU A 212 1.43 -7.77 -17.35
CA LEU A 212 0.85 -6.53 -16.82
C LEU A 212 -0.23 -6.80 -15.79
N LEU A 213 -1.17 -7.71 -16.08
CA LEU A 213 -2.23 -8.11 -15.15
C LEU A 213 -1.67 -8.52 -13.78
N LEU A 214 -0.63 -9.35 -13.76
CA LEU A 214 0.00 -9.81 -12.51
C LEU A 214 0.77 -8.69 -11.80
N LYS A 215 1.37 -7.75 -12.53
CA LYS A 215 2.01 -6.56 -11.94
C LYS A 215 0.99 -5.60 -11.32
N ASP A 216 -0.15 -5.45 -11.96
CA ASP A 216 -1.26 -4.67 -11.43
C ASP A 216 -1.81 -5.32 -10.16
N LEU A 217 -1.92 -6.66 -10.13
CA LEU A 217 -2.25 -7.39 -8.90
C LEU A 217 -1.24 -7.14 -7.79
N ILE A 218 0.06 -7.27 -8.07
CA ILE A 218 1.11 -7.02 -7.06
C ILE A 218 1.01 -5.60 -6.51
N SER A 219 0.79 -4.60 -7.37
CA SER A 219 0.63 -3.20 -6.93
C SER A 219 -0.57 -3.01 -5.99
N ASP A 220 -1.60 -3.84 -6.13
CA ASP A 220 -2.81 -3.71 -5.31
C ASP A 220 -2.75 -4.42 -3.98
N ILE A 221 -1.80 -5.34 -3.79
CA ILE A 221 -1.73 -6.19 -2.59
C ILE A 221 -0.43 -6.00 -1.81
N LEU A 222 0.64 -5.52 -2.44
CA LEU A 222 1.96 -5.42 -1.81
C LEU A 222 2.07 -4.16 -0.93
N PRO A 223 2.43 -4.27 0.36
CA PRO A 223 2.80 -3.11 1.14
C PRO A 223 4.01 -2.36 0.51
N PRO A 224 3.88 -1.06 0.25
CA PRO A 224 4.83 -0.25 -0.52
C PRO A 224 6.12 0.02 0.26
N PRO A 225 7.30 -0.52 -0.13
CA PRO A 225 8.54 -0.34 0.61
C PRO A 225 9.09 1.10 0.63
N ALA A 226 8.72 1.98 -0.31
CA ALA A 226 9.10 3.39 -0.30
C ALA A 226 8.05 4.29 0.40
N PHE A 227 7.01 3.70 0.98
CA PHE A 227 6.04 4.39 1.82
C PHE A 227 6.11 3.85 3.25
N VAL A 228 6.33 4.74 4.23
CA VAL A 228 6.58 4.34 5.64
C VAL A 228 5.32 3.85 6.39
N ILE A 229 4.25 3.47 5.69
CA ILE A 229 2.99 3.01 6.30
C ILE A 229 3.16 1.78 7.17
N GLU A 230 3.91 0.77 6.73
CA GLU A 230 4.16 -0.42 7.54
C GLU A 230 5.05 -0.08 8.75
N SER A 231 6.00 0.85 8.61
CA SER A 231 6.82 1.33 9.74
C SER A 231 5.97 2.05 10.79
N TYR A 232 5.07 2.92 10.35
CA TYR A 232 4.17 3.68 11.23
C TYR A 232 3.14 2.77 11.92
N LEU A 233 2.60 1.80 11.19
CA LEU A 233 1.75 0.74 11.75
C LEU A 233 2.51 -0.05 12.83
N ASN A 234 3.74 -0.48 12.53
CA ASN A 234 4.59 -1.24 13.44
C ASN A 234 4.86 -0.45 14.75
N ASP A 235 5.00 0.88 14.69
CA ASP A 235 5.14 1.72 15.89
C ASP A 235 3.88 1.71 16.77
N LEU A 236 2.70 1.82 16.17
CA LEU A 236 1.42 1.71 16.90
C LEU A 236 1.25 0.31 17.52
N GLU A 237 1.63 -0.74 16.79
CA GLU A 237 1.60 -2.10 17.32
C GLU A 237 2.56 -2.26 18.50
N MET A 238 3.76 -1.67 18.44
CA MET A 238 4.69 -1.69 19.58
C MET A 238 4.08 -1.03 20.82
N ILE A 239 3.49 0.17 20.68
CA ILE A 239 2.80 0.86 21.78
C ILE A 239 1.71 -0.04 22.35
N TYR A 240 0.84 -0.58 21.49
CA TYR A 240 -0.26 -1.45 21.89
C TYR A 240 0.23 -2.70 22.65
N LYS A 241 1.25 -3.39 22.13
CA LYS A 241 1.76 -4.63 22.71
C LYS A 241 2.47 -4.39 24.04
N VAL A 242 3.30 -3.35 24.15
CA VAL A 242 3.96 -2.98 25.41
C VAL A 242 2.93 -2.55 26.45
N GLU A 243 1.94 -1.74 26.07
CA GLU A 243 0.86 -1.34 26.96
C GLU A 243 0.02 -2.53 27.44
N ARG A 244 -0.37 -3.42 26.54
CA ARG A 244 -1.16 -4.63 26.87
C ARG A 244 -0.41 -5.55 27.83
N ASN A 245 0.89 -5.72 27.63
CA ASN A 245 1.71 -6.64 28.40
C ASN A 245 2.28 -5.99 29.68
N GLY A 246 2.20 -4.66 29.81
CA GLY A 246 2.80 -3.88 30.90
C GLY A 246 4.32 -3.73 30.82
N SER A 247 4.97 -4.42 29.88
CA SER A 247 6.41 -4.34 29.61
C SER A 247 6.75 -4.77 28.18
N PRO A 248 7.94 -4.41 27.67
CA PRO A 248 8.55 -5.07 26.53
C PRO A 248 8.62 -6.59 26.72
N GLY A 249 8.42 -7.34 25.65
CA GLY A 249 8.43 -8.81 25.65
C GLY A 249 8.74 -9.38 24.27
N LYS A 250 8.53 -10.68 24.07
CA LYS A 250 8.90 -11.37 22.82
C LYS A 250 8.27 -10.77 21.55
N GLU A 251 7.00 -10.36 21.63
CA GLU A 251 6.30 -9.71 20.51
C GLU A 251 6.96 -8.36 20.17
N PHE A 252 7.32 -7.56 21.19
CA PHE A 252 8.03 -6.29 21.00
C PHE A 252 9.41 -6.51 20.35
N GLU A 253 10.17 -7.51 20.77
CA GLU A 253 11.45 -7.85 20.14
C GLU A 253 11.28 -8.26 18.66
N GLY A 254 10.17 -8.92 18.32
CA GLY A 254 9.79 -9.20 16.93
C GLY A 254 9.55 -7.94 16.12
N LEU A 255 8.74 -7.02 16.66
CA LEU A 255 8.45 -5.73 16.02
C LEU A 255 9.71 -4.86 15.90
N LYS A 256 10.65 -4.96 16.85
CA LYS A 256 11.94 -4.24 16.81
C LYS A 256 12.81 -4.71 15.67
N ARG A 257 12.94 -6.03 15.48
CA ARG A 257 13.60 -6.60 14.29
C ARG A 257 12.90 -6.18 13.00
N LYS A 258 11.57 -6.21 12.97
CA LYS A 258 10.79 -5.76 11.81
C LYS A 258 11.03 -4.28 11.48
N SER A 259 11.16 -3.40 12.49
CA SER A 259 11.52 -1.99 12.29
C SER A 259 12.88 -1.84 11.58
N GLU A 260 13.89 -2.63 11.95
CA GLU A 260 15.20 -2.62 11.27
C GLU A 260 15.11 -3.13 9.82
N GLU A 261 14.29 -4.14 9.56
CA GLU A 261 14.04 -4.65 8.20
C GLU A 261 13.32 -3.62 7.34
N LEU A 262 12.33 -2.93 7.89
CA LEU A 262 11.57 -1.89 7.21
C LEU A 262 12.44 -0.66 6.89
N GLU A 263 13.31 -0.23 7.81
CA GLU A 263 14.29 0.83 7.56
C GLU A 263 15.21 0.44 6.39
N LYS A 264 15.76 -0.78 6.40
CA LYS A 264 16.63 -1.27 5.32
C LYS A 264 15.91 -1.32 3.98
N ALA A 265 14.68 -1.84 3.96
CA ALA A 265 13.87 -1.93 2.75
C ALA A 265 13.57 -0.53 2.19
N TYR A 266 13.17 0.41 3.04
CA TYR A 266 12.92 1.80 2.65
C TYR A 266 14.17 2.45 2.07
N MET A 267 15.30 2.39 2.75
CA MET A 267 16.54 3.02 2.29
C MET A 267 17.00 2.43 0.95
N ALA A 268 16.91 1.12 0.78
CA ALA A 268 17.25 0.46 -0.47
C ALA A 268 16.38 0.93 -1.64
N ARG A 269 15.07 1.09 -1.43
CA ARG A 269 14.16 1.60 -2.47
C ARG A 269 14.31 3.10 -2.69
N PHE A 270 14.55 3.88 -1.64
CA PHE A 270 14.84 5.31 -1.75
C PHE A 270 16.09 5.55 -2.61
N ASP A 271 17.20 4.86 -2.33
CA ASP A 271 18.43 4.98 -3.11
C ASP A 271 18.27 4.50 -4.56
N TYR A 272 17.53 3.41 -4.75
CA TYR A 272 17.19 2.92 -6.08
C TYR A 272 16.42 3.98 -6.88
N TRP A 273 15.33 4.52 -6.36
CA TRP A 273 14.50 5.50 -7.10
C TRP A 273 15.21 6.83 -7.29
N LYS A 274 15.92 7.33 -6.28
CA LYS A 274 16.79 8.50 -6.41
C LYS A 274 17.79 8.36 -7.57
N LYS A 275 18.29 7.15 -7.84
CA LYS A 275 19.19 6.89 -8.96
C LYS A 275 18.47 6.70 -10.31
N ASN A 276 17.31 6.05 -10.32
CA ASN A 276 16.69 5.52 -11.54
C ASN A 276 15.48 6.33 -12.07
N LEU A 277 15.07 7.40 -11.38
CA LEU A 277 14.08 8.35 -11.88
C LEU A 277 14.72 9.32 -12.89
N ASP A 278 14.15 9.36 -14.10
CA ASP A 278 14.62 10.21 -15.21
C ASP A 278 13.89 11.56 -15.24
N ASP A 279 12.61 11.59 -14.84
CA ASP A 279 11.83 12.84 -14.80
C ASP A 279 12.29 13.71 -13.62
N LYS A 280 12.70 14.94 -13.92
CA LYS A 280 13.26 15.85 -12.91
C LYS A 280 12.25 16.23 -11.85
N LYS A 281 10.99 16.54 -12.22
CA LYS A 281 9.97 16.98 -11.28
C LYS A 281 9.61 15.84 -10.32
N LEU A 282 9.34 14.66 -10.86
CA LEU A 282 9.07 13.45 -10.08
C LEU A 282 10.23 13.08 -9.16
N LYS A 283 11.47 13.15 -9.66
CA LYS A 283 12.67 12.89 -8.86
C LYS A 283 12.85 13.90 -7.74
N ASP A 284 12.69 15.19 -8.03
CA ASP A 284 12.84 16.25 -7.02
C ASP A 284 11.78 16.07 -5.91
N THR A 285 10.52 15.79 -6.27
CA THR A 285 9.42 15.49 -5.32
C THR A 285 9.68 14.20 -4.52
N PHE A 286 10.18 13.14 -5.15
CA PHE A 286 10.53 11.90 -4.46
C PHE A 286 11.65 12.12 -3.42
N VAL A 287 12.71 12.83 -3.81
CA VAL A 287 13.87 13.07 -2.94
C VAL A 287 13.52 14.01 -1.78
N SER A 288 12.62 14.98 -1.98
CA SER A 288 12.16 15.85 -0.88
C SER A 288 11.37 15.09 0.19
N GLY A 289 10.75 13.96 -0.15
CA GLY A 289 10.03 13.08 0.78
C GLY A 289 10.91 12.05 1.50
N ASN A 290 12.20 12.32 1.67
CA ASN A 290 13.10 11.41 2.37
C ASN A 290 12.71 11.24 3.86
N MET A 291 12.61 10.00 4.32
CA MET A 291 12.17 9.66 5.68
C MET A 291 13.29 9.24 6.64
N SER A 292 14.56 9.57 6.36
CA SER A 292 15.68 9.33 7.29
C SER A 292 15.45 9.98 8.66
N VAL A 293 14.76 11.13 8.71
CA VAL A 293 14.42 11.79 9.98
C VAL A 293 13.43 10.95 10.79
N PHE A 294 12.42 10.34 10.14
CA PHE A 294 11.48 9.44 10.80
C PHE A 294 12.19 8.25 11.44
N PHE A 295 13.04 7.55 10.67
CA PHE A 295 13.80 6.41 11.20
C PHE A 295 14.79 6.82 12.30
N ASN A 296 15.39 8.01 12.19
CA ASN A 296 16.24 8.55 13.26
C ASN A 296 15.45 8.77 14.56
N VAL A 297 14.27 9.41 14.51
CA VAL A 297 13.40 9.60 15.69
C VAL A 297 12.92 8.26 16.24
N GLN A 298 12.49 7.36 15.36
CA GLN A 298 12.04 6.01 15.71
C GLN A 298 13.14 5.29 16.51
N LYS A 299 14.35 5.21 15.96
CA LYS A 299 15.47 4.48 16.55
C LYS A 299 16.05 5.16 17.79
N ASN A 300 16.25 6.47 17.75
CA ASN A 300 17.03 7.16 18.76
C ASN A 300 16.22 7.74 19.91
N SER A 301 14.91 7.85 19.76
CA SER A 301 14.00 8.41 20.76
C SER A 301 12.90 7.41 21.11
N PHE A 302 12.05 7.04 20.14
CA PHE A 302 10.85 6.23 20.38
C PHE A 302 11.17 4.82 20.89
N LEU A 303 12.01 4.06 20.19
CA LEU A 303 12.42 2.71 20.61
C LEU A 303 13.17 2.74 21.94
N LYS A 304 13.96 3.78 22.22
CA LYS A 304 14.66 3.92 23.51
C LYS A 304 13.69 4.17 24.67
N ALA A 305 12.59 4.90 24.43
CA ALA A 305 11.54 5.08 25.43
C ALA A 305 10.84 3.75 25.71
N LEU A 306 10.47 2.99 24.67
CA LEU A 306 9.86 1.67 24.82
C LEU A 306 10.79 0.65 25.49
N ASP A 307 12.08 0.63 25.15
CA ASP A 307 13.09 -0.23 25.80
C ASP A 307 13.18 0.02 27.32
N LYS A 308 12.93 1.27 27.75
CA LYS A 308 12.88 1.67 29.16
C LYS A 308 11.51 1.44 29.81
N ASN A 309 10.55 0.87 29.08
CA ASN A 309 9.14 0.77 29.45
C ASN A 309 8.48 2.13 29.76
N ASP A 310 9.00 3.21 29.18
CA ASP A 310 8.44 4.55 29.32
C ASP A 310 7.38 4.80 28.24
N LEU A 311 6.20 4.20 28.46
CA LEU A 311 5.06 4.32 27.55
C LEU A 311 4.55 5.76 27.39
N VAL A 312 4.70 6.59 28.44
CA VAL A 312 4.25 7.99 28.40
C VAL A 312 5.12 8.78 27.44
N GLU A 313 6.46 8.67 27.57
CA GLU A 313 7.37 9.34 26.65
C GLU A 313 7.28 8.74 25.23
N ALA A 314 7.12 7.43 25.10
CA ALA A 314 6.95 6.79 23.79
C ALA A 314 5.69 7.29 23.06
N LYS A 315 4.53 7.35 23.74
CA LYS A 315 3.29 7.91 23.17
C LYS A 315 3.44 9.40 22.84
N LYS A 316 4.15 10.16 23.68
CA LYS A 316 4.45 11.58 23.40
C LYS A 316 5.28 11.73 22.12
N ILE A 317 6.43 11.06 22.02
CA ILE A 317 7.30 11.08 20.82
C ILE A 317 6.51 10.65 19.58
N PHE A 318 5.72 9.58 19.68
CA PHE A 318 4.90 9.10 18.58
C PHE A 318 3.92 10.19 18.08
N ASN A 319 3.18 10.82 18.99
CA ASN A 319 2.17 11.80 18.63
C ASN A 319 2.77 13.16 18.21
N SER A 320 3.87 13.61 18.82
CA SER A 320 4.45 14.93 18.55
C SER A 320 5.52 14.95 17.45
N GLU A 321 6.14 13.81 17.13
CA GLU A 321 7.24 13.75 16.17
C GLU A 321 6.96 12.77 15.02
N LEU A 322 6.65 11.49 15.31
CA LEU A 322 6.46 10.48 14.26
C LEU A 322 5.17 10.69 13.46
N SER A 323 4.06 11.03 14.11
CA SER A 323 2.76 11.22 13.46
C SER A 323 2.77 12.40 12.47
N PRO A 324 3.32 13.60 12.80
CA PRO A 324 3.48 14.67 11.82
C PRO A 324 4.38 14.31 10.63
N LEU A 325 5.48 13.57 10.89
CA LEU A 325 6.38 13.09 9.83
C LEU A 325 5.67 12.12 8.88
N TYR A 326 4.89 11.18 9.41
CA TYR A 326 4.05 10.28 8.60
C TYR A 326 3.03 11.06 7.76
N GLY A 327 2.33 12.03 8.37
CA GLY A 327 1.35 12.86 7.67
C GLY A 327 1.94 13.65 6.50
N LEU A 328 3.12 14.26 6.70
CA LEU A 328 3.84 14.96 5.64
C LEU A 328 4.28 13.99 4.53
N HIS A 329 4.78 12.81 4.91
CA HIS A 329 5.17 11.79 3.94
C HIS A 329 3.99 11.32 3.10
N ARG A 330 2.81 11.10 3.72
CA ARG A 330 1.60 10.71 2.98
C ARG A 330 1.22 11.75 1.94
N GLN A 331 1.19 13.04 2.29
CA GLN A 331 0.90 14.11 1.33
C GLN A 331 1.92 14.15 0.17
N ASN A 332 3.19 13.91 0.49
CA ASN A 332 4.23 13.83 -0.53
C ASN A 332 4.03 12.60 -1.45
N ILE A 333 3.68 11.44 -0.90
CA ILE A 333 3.33 10.22 -1.65
C ILE A 333 2.14 10.47 -2.58
N ASP A 334 1.07 11.10 -2.11
CA ASP A 334 -0.09 11.44 -2.93
C ASP A 334 0.32 12.32 -4.13
N SER A 335 1.27 13.24 -3.91
CA SER A 335 1.83 14.09 -4.98
C SER A 335 2.67 13.29 -5.98
N ILE A 336 3.49 12.34 -5.52
CA ILE A 336 4.32 11.47 -6.37
C ILE A 336 3.44 10.57 -7.23
N VAL A 337 2.36 10.01 -6.67
CA VAL A 337 1.43 9.13 -7.42
C VAL A 337 0.82 9.88 -8.60
N ILE A 338 0.34 11.12 -8.39
CA ILE A 338 -0.20 11.95 -9.49
C ILE A 338 0.83 12.14 -10.60
N LEU A 339 2.09 12.47 -10.25
CA LEU A 339 3.16 12.66 -11.24
C LEU A 339 3.53 11.36 -11.96
N ALA A 340 3.53 10.23 -11.26
CA ALA A 340 3.81 8.92 -11.84
C ALA A 340 2.71 8.49 -12.83
N ASP A 341 1.45 8.76 -12.50
CA ASP A 341 0.29 8.51 -13.37
C ASP A 341 0.33 9.38 -14.63
N GLU A 342 0.63 10.67 -14.50
CA GLU A 342 0.84 11.58 -15.64
C GLU A 342 1.96 11.04 -16.57
N GLN A 343 3.07 10.59 -15.99
CA GLN A 343 4.18 10.02 -16.74
C GLN A 343 3.80 8.70 -17.44
N MET A 344 3.03 7.83 -16.77
CA MET A 344 2.53 6.59 -17.36
C MET A 344 1.66 6.88 -18.58
N LEU A 345 0.72 7.82 -18.46
CA LEU A 345 -0.20 8.17 -19.54
C LEU A 345 0.54 8.68 -20.79
N VAL A 346 1.56 9.52 -20.61
CA VAL A 346 2.40 10.01 -21.71
C VAL A 346 3.12 8.84 -22.39
N LEU A 347 3.71 7.93 -21.61
CA LEU A 347 4.44 6.78 -22.12
C LEU A 347 3.54 5.81 -22.90
N GLU A 348 2.36 5.51 -22.37
CA GLU A 348 1.38 4.66 -23.04
C GLU A 348 0.92 5.25 -24.37
N THR A 349 0.65 6.56 -24.39
CA THR A 349 0.29 7.30 -25.62
C THR A 349 1.41 7.21 -26.66
N GLU A 350 2.66 7.38 -26.24
CA GLU A 350 3.83 7.27 -27.13
C GLU A 350 3.95 5.87 -27.72
N VAL A 351 3.81 4.82 -26.89
CA VAL A 351 3.89 3.41 -27.31
C VAL A 351 2.76 3.05 -28.28
N VAL A 352 1.53 3.49 -28.01
CA VAL A 352 0.39 3.27 -28.92
C VAL A 352 0.66 3.90 -30.28
N SER A 353 1.14 5.15 -30.32
CA SER A 353 1.44 5.86 -31.58
C SER A 353 2.52 5.17 -32.43
N LYS A 354 3.47 4.49 -31.79
CA LYS A 354 4.58 3.77 -32.44
C LYS A 354 4.20 2.38 -32.92
N LEU A 355 3.21 1.74 -32.28
CA LEU A 355 2.67 0.45 -32.70
C LEU A 355 1.66 0.56 -33.85
N SER A 356 1.07 1.75 -34.07
CA SER A 356 0.10 2.01 -35.14
C SER A 356 0.73 2.41 -36.50
N LYS A 357 2.07 2.45 -36.58
CA LYS A 357 2.84 2.76 -37.80
C LYS A 357 3.58 1.52 -38.26
#